data_AF-A0A7K1V6X1-F1
#
_entry.id   AF-A0A7K1V6X1-F1
#
_cell.length_a   1.000
_cell.length_b   1.000
_cell.length_c   1.000
_cell.angle_alpha   90.00
_cell.angle_beta   90.00
_cell.angle_gamma   90.00
#
_symmetry.space_group_name_H-M   'P 1'
#
loop_
_entity.id
_entity.type
_entity.pdbx_description
1 polymer ?
#
loop_
_entity_poly.entity_id
_entity_poly.type
_entity_poly.pdbx_seq_one_letter_code
_entity_poly.pdbx_strand_id
1 'polypeptide(L)'
;MSLADQSKEGTVSRMCAAVPHFAALEPALSEFGKLMTREPRLRAMVSAAARGDLDEACDILNVMLEAAGATVRVRRAPTGWALTTTDVAVSPAECVSSLAHLIAADGWRRIKVCEKPSCTEAFIDRTNGGTRRFCDSHRRNMGRQ
;
A
#
# COMPACT_ATOMS: atom_id res chain seq x y z
N MET A 1 -12.82 -18.46 50.62
CA MET A 1 -13.03 -18.48 49.15
C MET A 1 -12.43 -17.21 48.60
N SER A 2 -11.21 -17.34 48.05
CA SER A 2 -10.48 -16.31 47.32
C SER A 2 -10.92 -16.36 45.86
N LEU A 3 -10.93 -15.21 45.17
CA LEU A 3 -10.37 -15.06 43.82
C LEU A 3 -10.41 -13.57 43.45
N ALA A 4 -9.21 -13.00 43.39
CA ALA A 4 -8.93 -11.64 42.93
C ALA A 4 -9.16 -11.55 41.42
N ASP A 5 -9.90 -10.53 40.99
CA ASP A 5 -9.98 -10.10 39.60
C ASP A 5 -8.73 -9.27 39.28
N GLN A 6 -7.76 -9.91 38.64
CA GLN A 6 -6.59 -9.27 38.04
C GLN A 6 -6.62 -9.56 36.55
N SER A 7 -7.42 -8.78 35.83
CA SER A 7 -7.36 -8.72 34.37
C SER A 7 -6.09 -7.97 33.96
N LYS A 8 -5.04 -8.76 33.67
CA LYS A 8 -3.75 -8.28 33.15
C LYS A 8 -3.95 -7.58 31.80
N GLU A 9 -3.62 -6.30 31.74
CA GLU A 9 -3.42 -5.55 30.50
C GLU A 9 -2.30 -6.22 29.68
N GLY A 10 -2.69 -6.88 28.59
CA GLY A 10 -1.77 -7.45 27.63
C GLY A 10 -1.04 -6.33 26.91
N THR A 11 0.24 -6.16 27.21
CA THR A 11 1.18 -5.38 26.40
C THR A 11 1.11 -5.90 24.96
N VAL A 12 0.52 -5.12 24.06
CA VAL A 12 0.53 -5.41 22.63
C VAL A 12 1.98 -5.25 22.16
N SER A 13 2.69 -6.38 22.09
CA SER A 13 4.02 -6.44 21.51
C SER A 13 3.94 -5.89 20.09
N ARG A 14 4.69 -4.81 19.84
CA ARG A 14 4.77 -4.14 18.55
C ARG A 14 5.42 -5.13 17.57
N MET A 15 4.61 -5.97 16.95
CA MET A 15 5.07 -6.88 15.91
C MET A 15 5.72 -6.01 14.85
N CYS A 16 7.03 -6.15 14.67
CA CYS A 16 7.72 -5.58 13.52
C CYS A 16 6.96 -6.10 12.29
N ALA A 17 6.10 -5.25 11.72
CA ALA A 17 5.32 -5.63 10.55
C ALA A 17 6.30 -6.18 9.53
N ALA A 18 6.12 -7.46 9.21
CA ALA A 18 7.00 -8.19 8.33
C ALA A 18 7.10 -7.38 7.04
N VAL A 19 8.33 -7.06 6.62
CA VAL A 19 8.53 -6.30 5.39
C VAL A 19 7.75 -7.03 4.28
N PRO A 20 6.75 -6.39 3.66
CA PRO A 20 5.97 -7.04 2.63
C PRO A 20 6.93 -7.47 1.52
N HIS A 21 6.83 -8.72 1.08
CA HIS A 21 7.71 -9.26 0.06
C HIS A 21 7.34 -8.62 -1.29
N PHE A 22 7.83 -7.41 -1.54
CA PHE A 22 7.44 -6.56 -2.68
C PHE A 22 7.50 -7.28 -4.02
N ALA A 23 8.43 -8.21 -4.21
CA ALA A 23 8.52 -9.00 -5.43
C ALA A 23 7.22 -9.76 -5.77
N ALA A 24 6.39 -10.10 -4.77
CA ALA A 24 5.10 -10.75 -4.97
C ALA A 24 3.97 -9.77 -5.38
N LEU A 25 4.19 -8.46 -5.22
CA LEU A 25 3.22 -7.41 -5.54
C LEU A 25 3.59 -6.67 -6.84
N GLU A 26 4.77 -6.94 -7.38
CA GLU A 26 5.24 -6.41 -8.65
C GLU A 26 4.81 -7.32 -9.82
N PRO A 27 4.63 -6.77 -11.04
CA PRO A 27 4.84 -5.37 -11.43
C PRO A 27 3.67 -4.42 -11.11
N ALA A 28 2.61 -4.90 -10.46
CA ALA A 28 1.38 -4.12 -10.27
C ALA A 28 1.60 -2.81 -9.50
N LEU A 29 2.44 -2.82 -8.46
CA LEU A 29 2.79 -1.60 -7.71
C LEU A 29 3.64 -0.60 -8.49
N SER A 30 4.31 -1.03 -9.57
CA SER A 30 5.06 -0.11 -10.45
C SER A 30 4.13 0.75 -11.30
N GLU A 31 2.90 0.31 -11.56
CA GLU A 31 1.89 1.09 -12.31
C GLU A 31 1.18 2.13 -11.44
N PHE A 32 1.40 2.14 -10.12
CA PHE A 32 0.74 3.05 -9.18
C PHE A 32 0.84 4.52 -9.59
N GLY A 33 2.03 4.99 -9.97
CA GLY A 33 2.23 6.39 -10.39
C GLY A 33 1.44 6.75 -11.66
N LYS A 34 1.30 5.82 -12.61
CA LYS A 34 0.50 6.04 -13.82
C LYS A 34 -0.99 6.06 -13.51
N LEU A 35 -1.45 5.18 -12.62
CA LEU A 35 -2.84 5.16 -12.16
C LEU A 35 -3.20 6.41 -11.38
N MET A 36 -2.29 6.94 -10.55
CA MET A 36 -2.47 8.22 -9.85
C MET A 36 -2.78 9.39 -10.79
N THR A 37 -2.28 9.37 -12.03
CA THR A 37 -2.59 10.38 -13.04
C THR A 37 -4.01 10.24 -13.59
N ARG A 38 -4.54 9.02 -13.72
CA ARG A 38 -5.78 8.75 -14.46
C ARG A 38 -6.99 8.48 -13.57
N GLU A 39 -6.79 8.01 -12.34
CA GLU A 39 -7.86 7.56 -11.45
C GLU A 39 -8.10 8.54 -10.29
N PRO A 40 -9.18 9.34 -10.34
CA PRO A 40 -9.49 10.32 -9.29
C PRO A 40 -9.73 9.70 -7.92
N ARG A 41 -10.33 8.50 -7.86
CA ARG A 41 -10.61 7.84 -6.57
C ARG A 41 -9.32 7.42 -5.88
N LEU A 42 -8.31 7.00 -6.63
CA LEU A 42 -7.00 6.67 -6.09
C LEU A 42 -6.33 7.90 -5.46
N ARG A 43 -6.46 9.07 -6.09
CA ARG A 43 -5.96 10.34 -5.53
C ARG A 43 -6.69 10.71 -4.24
N ALA A 44 -8.01 10.54 -4.20
CA ALA A 44 -8.82 10.81 -3.02
C ALA A 44 -8.41 9.88 -1.85
N MET A 45 -8.27 8.57 -2.12
CA MET A 45 -7.80 7.58 -1.15
C MET A 45 -6.45 7.96 -0.54
N VAL A 46 -5.46 8.30 -1.38
CA VAL A 46 -4.13 8.73 -0.90
C VAL A 46 -4.21 10.01 -0.09
N SER A 47 -5.07 10.95 -0.48
CA SER A 47 -5.25 12.21 0.22
C SER A 47 -5.88 12.01 1.62
N ALA A 48 -6.86 11.11 1.75
CA ALA A 48 -7.45 10.72 3.02
C ALA A 48 -6.39 10.09 3.95
N ALA A 49 -5.63 9.12 3.43
CA ALA A 49 -4.55 8.47 4.16
C ALA A 49 -3.48 9.47 4.62
N ALA A 50 -3.10 10.44 3.77
CA ALA A 50 -2.12 11.47 4.11
C ALA A 50 -2.58 12.42 5.23
N ARG A 51 -3.90 12.61 5.40
CA ARG A 51 -4.48 13.38 6.51
C ARG A 51 -4.67 12.54 7.79
N GLY A 52 -4.42 11.23 7.73
CA GLY A 52 -4.63 10.29 8.83
C GLY A 52 -6.05 9.73 8.90
N ASP A 53 -6.90 10.00 7.91
CA ASP A 53 -8.25 9.44 7.82
C ASP A 53 -8.20 8.06 7.13
N LEU A 54 -7.80 7.05 7.91
CA LEU A 54 -7.53 5.71 7.40
C LEU A 54 -8.81 4.94 7.09
N ASP A 55 -9.91 5.25 7.79
CA ASP A 55 -11.22 4.63 7.56
C ASP A 55 -11.81 5.14 6.24
N GLU A 56 -11.79 6.46 5.98
CA GLU A 56 -12.17 7.02 4.68
C GLU A 56 -11.32 6.43 3.54
N ALA A 57 -10.00 6.32 3.74
CA ALA A 57 -9.11 5.71 2.75
C ALA A 57 -9.46 4.23 2.49
N CYS A 58 -9.84 3.48 3.52
CA CYS A 58 -10.27 2.08 3.42
C CYS A 58 -11.58 1.95 2.62
N ASP A 59 -12.57 2.78 2.91
CA ASP A 59 -13.86 2.77 2.21
C ASP A 59 -13.69 3.07 0.72
N ILE A 60 -12.86 4.07 0.37
CA ILE A 60 -12.56 4.39 -1.03
C ILE A 60 -11.86 3.22 -1.72
N LEU A 61 -10.91 2.56 -1.03
CA LEU A 61 -10.21 1.39 -1.56
C LEU A 61 -11.20 0.24 -1.87
N ASN A 62 -12.13 -0.03 -0.95
CA ASN A 62 -13.14 -1.08 -1.12
C ASN A 62 -14.04 -0.81 -2.32
N VAL A 63 -14.51 0.44 -2.49
CA VAL A 63 -15.28 0.85 -3.68
C VAL A 63 -14.49 0.65 -4.96
N MET A 64 -13.19 0.93 -4.95
CA MET A 64 -12.32 0.70 -6.12
C MET A 64 -12.14 -0.79 -6.43
N LEU A 65 -11.97 -1.64 -5.42
CA LEU A 65 -11.87 -3.09 -5.60
C LEU A 65 -13.15 -3.68 -6.19
N GLU A 66 -14.30 -3.26 -5.66
CA GLU A 66 -15.62 -3.70 -6.15
C GLU A 66 -15.84 -3.26 -7.60
N ALA A 67 -15.61 -1.97 -7.90
CA ALA A 67 -15.78 -1.44 -9.25
C ALA A 67 -14.84 -2.08 -10.28
N ALA A 68 -13.64 -2.48 -9.86
CA ALA A 68 -12.68 -3.17 -10.70
C ALA A 68 -12.99 -4.67 -10.89
N GLY A 69 -13.98 -5.22 -10.18
CA GLY A 69 -14.26 -6.65 -10.16
C GLY A 69 -13.08 -7.47 -9.66
N ALA A 70 -12.33 -6.93 -8.69
CA ALA A 70 -11.06 -7.48 -8.21
C ALA A 70 -11.26 -8.83 -7.47
N THR A 71 -11.45 -9.91 -8.23
CA THR A 71 -11.53 -11.28 -7.70
C THR A 71 -10.13 -11.86 -7.62
N VAL A 72 -9.62 -12.06 -6.41
CA VAL A 72 -8.28 -12.64 -6.20
C VAL A 72 -8.28 -14.14 -6.53
N ARG A 73 -7.30 -14.57 -7.32
CA ARG A 73 -7.05 -15.96 -7.72
C ARG A 73 -5.62 -16.35 -7.39
N VAL A 74 -5.39 -17.64 -7.12
CA VAL A 74 -4.05 -18.22 -6.92
C VAL A 74 -3.61 -18.91 -8.21
N ARG A 75 -2.40 -18.61 -8.70
CA ARG A 75 -1.79 -19.26 -9.87
C ARG A 75 -0.35 -19.68 -9.60
N ARG A 76 0.14 -20.67 -10.37
CA ARG A 76 1.55 -21.04 -10.40
C ARG A 76 2.36 -19.98 -11.15
N ALA A 77 3.48 -19.56 -10.58
CA ALA A 77 4.47 -18.66 -11.16
C ALA A 77 5.85 -19.35 -11.24
N PRO A 78 6.82 -18.81 -12.00
CA PRO A 78 8.16 -19.40 -12.13
C PRO A 78 8.87 -19.60 -10.78
N THR A 79 8.60 -18.73 -9.81
CA THR A 79 9.22 -18.74 -8.49
C THR A 79 8.36 -19.40 -7.41
N GLY A 80 7.18 -19.95 -7.75
CA GLY A 80 6.27 -20.55 -6.78
C GLY A 80 4.80 -20.29 -7.08
N TRP A 81 4.08 -19.67 -6.15
CA TRP A 81 2.68 -19.32 -6.28
C TRP A 81 2.51 -17.80 -6.23
N ALA A 82 1.58 -17.27 -7.02
CA ALA A 82 1.28 -15.85 -7.08
C ALA A 82 -0.23 -15.62 -6.98
N LEU A 83 -0.60 -14.49 -6.38
CA LEU A 83 -1.97 -13.96 -6.41
C LEU A 83 -2.12 -13.06 -7.64
N THR A 84 -3.24 -13.19 -8.35
CA THR A 84 -3.59 -12.35 -9.51
C THR A 84 -5.07 -12.02 -9.45
N THR A 85 -5.48 -10.95 -10.13
CA THR A 85 -6.92 -10.60 -10.25
C THR A 85 -7.43 -10.60 -11.68
N THR A 86 -6.54 -10.71 -12.68
CA THR A 86 -6.92 -10.76 -14.10
C THR A 86 -5.98 -11.68 -14.88
N ASP A 87 -6.45 -12.23 -16.00
CA ASP A 87 -5.63 -13.08 -16.89
C ASP A 87 -4.80 -12.27 -17.91
N VAL A 88 -4.85 -10.94 -17.82
CA VAL A 88 -4.19 -9.97 -18.72
C VAL A 88 -3.11 -9.21 -17.94
N ALA A 89 -2.14 -8.62 -18.64
CA ALA A 89 -1.09 -7.77 -18.05
C ALA A 89 -1.67 -6.66 -17.14
N VAL A 90 -0.83 -6.18 -16.20
CA VAL A 90 -1.15 -5.25 -15.10
C VAL A 90 -2.40 -4.40 -15.34
N SER A 91 -3.50 -4.84 -14.71
CA SER A 91 -4.78 -4.13 -14.75
C SER A 91 -4.94 -3.20 -13.55
N PRO A 92 -5.88 -2.22 -13.60
CA PRO A 92 -6.26 -1.46 -12.42
C PRO A 92 -6.67 -2.35 -11.24
N ALA A 93 -7.40 -3.45 -11.51
CA ALA A 93 -7.79 -4.44 -10.50
C ALA A 93 -6.56 -5.05 -9.79
N GLU A 94 -5.52 -5.41 -10.55
CA GLU A 94 -4.29 -5.99 -9.99
C GLU A 94 -3.53 -4.97 -9.14
N CYS A 95 -3.45 -3.71 -9.57
CA CYS A 95 -2.79 -2.67 -8.79
C CYS A 95 -3.51 -2.43 -7.46
N VAL A 96 -4.84 -2.25 -7.49
CA VAL A 96 -5.64 -1.98 -6.29
C VAL A 96 -5.60 -3.17 -5.32
N SER A 97 -5.59 -4.39 -5.83
CA SER A 97 -5.45 -5.60 -5.00
C SER A 97 -4.07 -5.72 -4.36
N SER A 98 -3.00 -5.42 -5.10
CA SER A 98 -1.65 -5.38 -4.54
C SER A 98 -1.49 -4.29 -3.48
N LEU A 99 -2.18 -3.16 -3.62
CA LEU A 99 -2.25 -2.13 -2.57
C LEU A 99 -2.96 -2.65 -1.33
N ALA A 100 -4.10 -3.34 -1.49
CA ALA A 100 -4.82 -3.94 -0.37
C ALA A 100 -3.95 -4.95 0.40
N HIS A 101 -3.19 -5.81 -0.31
CA HIS A 101 -2.23 -6.72 0.32
C HIS A 101 -1.12 -5.97 1.07
N LEU A 102 -0.58 -4.89 0.48
CA LEU A 102 0.43 -4.06 1.12
C LEU A 102 -0.09 -3.45 2.43
N ILE A 103 -1.30 -2.88 2.39
CA ILE A 103 -1.94 -2.25 3.55
C ILE A 103 -2.27 -3.27 4.62
N ALA A 104 -2.77 -4.46 4.25
CA ALA A 104 -3.03 -5.53 5.22
C ALA A 104 -1.75 -6.02 5.91
N ALA A 105 -0.64 -6.11 5.18
CA ALA A 105 0.64 -6.58 5.73
C ALA A 105 1.36 -5.53 6.59
N ASP A 106 1.26 -4.25 6.23
CA ASP A 106 2.17 -3.22 6.72
C ASP A 106 1.50 -1.89 7.12
N GLY A 107 0.18 -1.83 7.00
CA GLY A 107 -0.60 -0.62 7.15
C GLY A 107 -0.30 0.41 6.04
N TRP A 108 -0.75 1.63 6.28
CA TRP A 108 -0.66 2.73 5.32
C TRP A 108 0.71 3.40 5.23
N ARG A 109 1.66 3.02 6.09
CA ARG A 109 2.94 3.73 6.29
C ARG A 109 3.84 3.81 5.05
N ARG A 110 3.58 2.98 4.03
CA ARG A 110 4.36 2.92 2.79
C ARG A 110 3.72 3.67 1.63
N ILE A 111 2.49 4.13 1.76
CA ILE A 111 1.82 4.98 0.77
C ILE A 111 2.04 6.42 1.22
N LYS A 112 2.88 7.16 0.51
CA LYS A 112 3.37 8.48 0.94
C LYS A 112 3.20 9.52 -0.15
N VAL A 113 3.14 10.79 0.26
CA VAL A 113 3.25 11.95 -0.63
C VAL A 113 4.64 12.56 -0.49
N CYS A 114 5.19 13.08 -1.58
CA CYS A 114 6.52 13.71 -1.60
C CYS A 114 6.61 14.88 -0.61
N GLU A 115 7.61 14.88 0.28
CA GLU A 115 7.83 15.97 1.25
C GLU A 115 8.38 17.27 0.65
N LYS A 116 8.67 17.30 -0.66
CA LYS A 116 9.19 18.53 -1.28
C LYS A 116 8.05 19.56 -1.35
N PRO A 117 8.26 20.82 -0.91
CA PRO A 117 7.25 21.86 -1.03
C PRO A 117 6.72 21.95 -2.45
N SER A 118 5.41 22.15 -2.61
CA SER A 118 4.66 22.19 -3.89
C SER A 118 4.56 20.87 -4.69
N CYS A 119 5.17 19.78 -4.23
CA CYS A 119 5.00 18.47 -4.86
C CYS A 119 3.88 17.68 -4.18
N THR A 120 2.93 17.19 -4.97
CA THR A 120 1.82 16.34 -4.50
C THR A 120 1.92 14.89 -5.01
N GLU A 121 3.08 14.52 -5.58
CA GLU A 121 3.30 13.20 -6.16
C GLU A 121 3.30 12.13 -5.06
N ALA A 122 2.39 11.16 -5.18
CA ALA A 122 2.35 10.00 -4.30
C ALA A 122 3.30 8.90 -4.78
N PHE A 123 3.88 8.15 -3.85
CA PHE A 123 4.78 7.06 -4.14
C PHE A 123 4.66 5.94 -3.11
N ILE A 124 5.11 4.74 -3.50
CA ILE A 124 5.26 3.60 -2.59
C ILE A 124 6.69 3.55 -2.07
N ASP A 125 6.84 3.57 -0.75
CA ASP A 125 8.11 3.44 -0.07
C ASP A 125 8.59 1.99 -0.02
N ARG A 126 9.48 1.68 -0.97
CA ARG A 126 10.13 0.38 -1.12
C ARG A 126 11.41 0.22 -0.28
N THR A 127 11.78 1.18 0.57
CA THR A 127 12.95 1.03 1.45
C THR A 127 12.63 0.09 2.61
N ASN A 128 13.60 -0.71 3.07
CA ASN A 128 13.38 -1.69 4.14
C ASN A 128 12.73 -1.04 5.38
N GLY A 129 13.28 0.09 5.83
CA GLY A 129 12.79 0.82 7.01
C GLY A 129 11.59 1.73 6.78
N GLY A 130 11.08 1.86 5.54
CA GLY A 130 10.00 2.80 5.25
C GLY A 130 10.42 4.25 5.54
N THR A 131 11.66 4.62 5.23
CA THR A 131 12.25 5.94 5.57
C THR A 131 12.32 6.89 4.38
N ARG A 132 11.79 6.50 3.22
CA ARG A 132 11.78 7.35 2.03
C ARG A 132 10.80 8.50 2.20
N ARG A 133 11.27 9.70 1.84
CA ARG A 133 10.53 10.97 1.99
C ARG A 133 10.15 11.65 0.67
N PHE A 134 10.83 11.29 -0.43
CA PHE A 134 10.69 11.97 -1.72
C PHE A 134 10.34 11.02 -2.87
N CYS A 135 9.56 11.50 -3.85
CA CYS A 135 9.22 10.76 -5.08
C CYS A 135 10.47 10.52 -5.97
N ASP A 136 10.35 9.68 -7.01
CA ASP A 136 11.51 9.27 -7.81
C ASP A 136 12.11 10.46 -8.57
N SER A 137 11.26 11.37 -9.05
CA SER A 137 11.63 12.63 -9.70
C SER A 137 12.54 13.47 -8.81
N HIS A 138 12.20 13.63 -7.52
CA HIS A 138 12.96 14.46 -6.59
C HIS A 138 14.19 13.77 -6.00
N ARG A 139 14.20 12.44 -5.90
CA ARG A 139 15.40 11.69 -5.48
C ARG A 139 16.55 11.80 -6.48
N ARG A 140 16.26 11.71 -7.79
CA ARG A 140 17.29 11.82 -8.84
C ARG A 140 17.98 13.19 -8.85
N ASN A 141 17.27 14.24 -8.42
CA ASN A 141 17.78 15.61 -8.38
C ASN A 141 18.55 15.97 -7.10
N MET A 142 18.53 15.12 -6.08
CA MET A 142 19.23 15.35 -4.79
C MET A 142 20.71 14.94 -4.81
N GLY A 143 21.15 14.16 -5.80
CA GLY A 143 22.55 13.74 -5.98
C GLY A 143 23.36 14.62 -6.93
N ARG A 144 22.84 15.80 -7.30
CA ARG A 144 23.45 16.76 -8.26
C ARG A 144 23.71 18.15 -7.65
N GLN A 145 23.74 18.25 -6.33
CA GLN A 145 24.06 19.49 -5.60
C GLN A 145 25.39 19.32 -4.88
#